data_AF-H8L661-F1
#
_entry.id   AF-H8L661-F1
#
_cell.length_a   1.000
_cell.length_b   1.000
_cell.length_c   1.000
_cell.angle_alpha   90.00
_cell.angle_beta   90.00
_cell.angle_gamma   90.00
#
_symmetry.space_group_name_H-M   'P 1'
#
loop_
_entity.id
_entity.type
_entity.pdbx_description
1 polymer ?
#
loop_
_entity_poly.entity_id
_entity_poly.type
_entity_poly.pdbx_seq_one_letter_code
_entity_poly.pdbx_strand_id
1 'polypeptide(L)'
;MTVNVVTEDGTIAEVSTPSDASGSSYTLPAATSSALGGVKEGAYVANAGESTATDVAGAVTSINAVATQLNALIASLQASGALAASS
;
A
#
# COMPACT_ATOMS: atom_id res chain seq x y z
N MET A 1 19.75 -23.98 -14.82
CA MET A 1 20.47 -24.74 -15.86
C MET A 1 21.24 -23.72 -16.68
N THR A 2 22.56 -23.65 -16.50
CA THR A 2 23.42 -22.74 -17.26
C THR A 2 23.52 -23.18 -18.71
N VAL A 3 23.69 -22.22 -19.61
CA VAL A 3 23.93 -22.50 -21.02
C VAL A 3 25.38 -22.15 -21.31
N ASN A 4 26.10 -23.12 -21.88
CA ASN A 4 27.46 -22.90 -22.33
C ASN A 4 27.41 -22.20 -23.69
N VAL A 5 28.09 -21.05 -23.79
CA VAL A 5 28.27 -20.34 -25.06
C VAL A 5 29.75 -20.34 -25.43
N VAL A 6 30.03 -20.37 -26.73
CA VAL A 6 31.39 -20.17 -27.25
C VAL A 6 31.61 -18.67 -27.38
N THR A 7 32.66 -18.16 -26.75
CA THR A 7 33.06 -16.76 -26.85
C THR A 7 33.88 -16.50 -28.11
N GLU A 8 34.08 -15.23 -28.44
CA GLU A 8 34.74 -14.80 -29.68
C GLU A 8 36.22 -15.22 -29.75
N ASP A 9 36.84 -15.51 -28.60
CA ASP A 9 38.18 -16.08 -28.48
C ASP A 9 38.20 -17.63 -28.54
N GLY A 10 37.05 -18.27 -28.77
CA GLY A 10 36.90 -19.71 -28.90
C GLY A 10 36.87 -20.48 -27.58
N THR A 11 36.84 -19.80 -26.44
CA THR A 11 36.66 -20.44 -25.12
C THR A 11 35.18 -20.69 -24.80
N ILE A 12 34.90 -21.50 -23.78
CA ILE A 12 33.53 -21.74 -23.31
C ILE A 12 33.29 -20.85 -22.09
N ALA A 13 32.22 -20.05 -22.13
CA ALA A 13 31.74 -19.28 -21.00
C ALA A 13 30.37 -19.80 -20.53
N GLU A 14 30.17 -19.82 -19.21
CA GLU A 14 28.87 -20.10 -18.63
C GLU A 14 28.03 -18.82 -18.59
N VAL A 15 26.88 -18.85 -19.26
CA VAL A 15 25.88 -17.78 -19.20
C VAL A 15 24.79 -18.18 -18.23
N SER A 16 24.58 -17.36 -17.20
CA SER A 16 23.45 -17.51 -16.29
C SER A 16 22.13 -17.25 -17.03
N THR A 17 21.18 -18.15 -16.85
CA THR A 17 19.80 -18.01 -17.32
C THR A 17 18.89 -17.52 -16.20
N PRO A 18 17.66 -17.02 -16.50
CA PRO A 18 16.68 -16.72 -15.47
C PRO A 18 16.35 -17.92 -14.55
N SER A 19 16.59 -19.17 -15.01
CA SER A 19 16.42 -20.38 -14.20
C SER A 19 17.57 -20.65 -13.22
N ASP A 20 18.72 -19.99 -13.40
CA ASP A 20 19.85 -20.03 -12.46
C ASP A 20 19.67 -19.01 -11.32
N ALA A 21 18.76 -18.05 -11.49
CA ALA A 21 18.29 -17.22 -10.39
C ALA A 21 17.34 -18.05 -9.51
N SER A 22 17.91 -18.77 -8.54
CA SER A 22 17.15 -19.38 -7.45
C SER A 22 16.60 -18.29 -6.53
N GLY A 23 15.52 -17.64 -6.98
CA GLY A 23 14.76 -16.72 -6.16
C GLY A 23 14.26 -17.46 -4.91
N SER A 24 14.69 -17.00 -3.75
CA SER A 24 14.12 -17.48 -2.49
C SER A 24 12.61 -17.18 -2.46
N SER A 25 11.83 -18.02 -1.79
CA SER A 25 10.40 -17.79 -1.61
C SER A 25 10.18 -16.40 -0.99
N TYR A 26 9.43 -15.55 -1.68
CA TYR A 26 9.15 -14.19 -1.21
C TYR A 26 7.89 -14.18 -0.35
N THR A 27 8.00 -13.63 0.85
CA THR A 27 6.84 -13.25 1.68
C THR A 27 6.77 -11.74 1.71
N LEU A 28 5.65 -11.17 1.27
CA LEU A 28 5.44 -9.72 1.30
C LEU A 28 5.46 -9.22 2.75
N PRO A 29 6.45 -8.40 3.17
CA PRO A 29 6.46 -7.84 4.51
C PRO A 29 5.38 -6.76 4.66
N ALA A 30 4.96 -6.51 5.89
CA ALA A 30 4.12 -5.35 6.18
C ALA A 30 4.90 -4.05 5.95
N ALA A 31 4.22 -3.00 5.49
CA ALA A 31 4.83 -1.68 5.32
C ALA A 31 5.29 -1.10 6.68
N THR A 32 6.42 -0.38 6.66
CA THR A 32 6.93 0.38 7.81
C THR A 32 7.33 1.79 7.38
N SER A 33 7.66 2.67 8.32
CA SER A 33 8.14 4.02 8.00
C SER A 33 9.48 4.05 7.25
N SER A 34 10.25 2.96 7.29
CA SER A 34 11.61 2.88 6.72
C SER A 34 11.76 1.88 5.58
N ALA A 35 10.74 1.04 5.32
CA ALA A 35 10.78 0.00 4.30
C ALA A 35 9.42 -0.18 3.63
N LEU A 36 9.45 -0.36 2.30
CA LEU A 36 8.28 -0.69 1.50
C LEU A 36 7.75 -2.08 1.88
N GLY A 37 6.43 -2.22 1.86
CA GLY A 37 5.73 -3.46 2.15
C GLY A 37 4.25 -3.35 1.81
N GLY A 38 3.49 -4.41 2.06
CA GLY A 38 2.05 -4.46 1.84
C GLY A 38 1.25 -3.76 2.94
N VAL A 39 0.10 -3.22 2.55
CA VAL A 39 -0.99 -2.77 3.43
C VAL A 39 -2.26 -3.55 3.09
N LYS A 40 -3.20 -3.61 4.02
CA LYS A 40 -4.53 -4.16 3.73
C LYS A 40 -5.43 -3.08 3.13
N GLU A 41 -6.54 -3.49 2.55
CA GLU A 41 -7.62 -2.57 2.23
C GLU A 41 -8.29 -2.10 3.52
N GLY A 42 -8.57 -0.79 3.60
CA GLY A 42 -9.34 -0.22 4.72
C GLY A 42 -10.83 -0.55 4.60
N ALA A 43 -11.54 -0.50 5.73
CA ALA A 43 -13.00 -0.58 5.70
C ALA A 43 -13.60 0.62 4.94
N TYR A 44 -14.72 0.39 4.27
CA TYR A 44 -15.49 1.45 3.61
C TYR A 44 -15.91 2.52 4.62
N VAL A 45 -15.68 3.79 4.25
CA VAL A 45 -16.13 4.96 5.01
C VAL A 45 -17.10 5.73 4.14
N ALA A 46 -18.32 5.93 4.64
CA ALA A 46 -19.37 6.62 3.91
C ALA A 46 -19.05 8.10 3.76
N ASN A 47 -19.56 8.71 2.67
CA ASN A 47 -19.51 10.15 2.53
C ASN A 47 -20.35 10.82 3.64
N ALA A 48 -19.93 12.00 4.08
CA ALA A 48 -20.68 12.79 5.08
C ALA A 48 -21.99 13.38 4.52
N GLY A 49 -22.21 13.28 3.20
CA GLY A 49 -23.31 13.92 2.48
C GLY A 49 -22.94 15.33 2.00
N GLU A 50 -23.66 15.82 1.00
CA GLU A 50 -23.54 17.20 0.53
C GLU A 50 -24.27 18.14 1.49
N SER A 51 -23.73 19.34 1.72
CA SER A 51 -24.43 20.34 2.54
C SER A 51 -25.45 21.10 1.69
N THR A 52 -26.68 21.17 2.17
CA THR A 52 -27.75 22.01 1.63
C THR A 52 -28.18 23.09 2.63
N ALA A 53 -27.32 23.37 3.62
CA ALA A 53 -27.63 24.29 4.70
C ALA A 53 -27.86 25.72 4.19
N THR A 54 -28.93 26.34 4.66
CA THR A 54 -29.27 27.74 4.36
C THR A 54 -29.02 28.67 5.56
N ASP A 55 -28.57 28.10 6.69
CA ASP A 55 -28.23 28.81 7.91
C ASP A 55 -26.95 28.26 8.54
N VAL A 56 -26.48 28.96 9.58
CA VAL A 56 -25.23 28.60 10.28
C VAL A 56 -25.38 27.28 11.05
N ALA A 57 -26.55 27.02 11.64
CA ALA A 57 -26.79 25.81 12.43
C ALA A 57 -26.73 24.54 11.55
N GLY A 58 -27.32 24.58 10.36
CA GLY A 58 -27.21 23.53 9.35
C GLY A 58 -25.77 23.33 8.88
N ALA A 59 -25.03 24.42 8.64
CA ALA A 59 -23.64 24.34 8.23
C ALA A 59 -22.76 23.68 9.30
N VAL A 60 -22.95 24.03 10.57
CA VAL A 60 -22.28 23.39 11.72
C VAL A 60 -22.60 21.90 11.79
N THR A 61 -23.86 21.52 11.52
CA THR A 61 -24.26 20.10 11.49
C THR A 61 -23.51 19.34 10.39
N SER A 62 -23.43 19.88 9.17
CA SER A 62 -22.67 19.26 8.07
C SER A 62 -21.18 19.12 8.42
N ILE A 63 -20.57 20.13 9.06
CA ILE A 63 -19.17 20.08 9.48
C ILE A 63 -18.94 18.97 10.52
N ASN A 64 -19.84 18.81 11.49
CA ASN A 64 -19.73 17.74 12.49
C ASN A 64 -19.86 16.34 11.86
N ALA A 65 -20.67 16.18 10.81
CA ALA A 65 -20.76 14.94 10.04
C ALA A 65 -19.43 14.63 9.32
N VAL A 66 -18.80 15.64 8.69
CA VAL A 66 -17.48 15.50 8.08
C VAL A 66 -16.42 15.11 9.11
N ALA A 67 -16.38 15.78 10.27
CA ALA A 67 -15.44 15.46 11.33
C ALA A 67 -15.59 13.99 11.81
N THR A 68 -16.83 13.50 11.87
CA THR A 68 -17.12 12.10 12.21
C THR A 68 -16.56 11.14 11.16
N GLN A 69 -16.82 11.40 9.87
CA GLN A 69 -16.31 10.53 8.79
C GLN A 69 -14.79 10.60 8.65
N LEU A 70 -14.18 11.75 8.93
CA LEU A 70 -12.72 11.89 8.96
C LEU A 70 -12.10 11.02 10.05
N ASN A 71 -12.68 11.02 11.25
CA ASN A 71 -12.21 10.15 12.34
C ASN A 71 -12.36 8.67 11.97
N ALA A 72 -13.48 8.30 11.34
CA ALA A 72 -13.69 6.94 10.84
C ALA A 72 -12.66 6.53 9.76
N LEU A 73 -12.32 7.45 8.85
CA LEU A 73 -11.29 7.24 7.83
C LEU A 73 -9.91 7.04 8.45
N ILE A 74 -9.52 7.89 9.41
CA ILE A 74 -8.24 7.75 10.11
C ILE A 74 -8.18 6.38 10.79
N ALA A 75 -9.23 5.98 11.51
CA ALA A 75 -9.30 4.68 12.17
C ALA A 75 -9.21 3.51 11.16
N SER A 76 -9.90 3.62 10.02
CA SER A 76 -9.87 2.62 8.94
C SER A 76 -8.47 2.44 8.36
N LEU A 77 -7.77 3.54 8.10
CA LEU A 77 -6.40 3.54 7.57
C LEU A 77 -5.35 3.06 8.59
N GLN A 78 -5.55 3.34 9.88
CA GLN A 78 -4.71 2.79 10.95
C GLN A 78 -4.92 1.28 11.08
N ALA A 79 -6.16 0.81 11.04
CA ALA A 79 -6.49 -0.61 11.11
C ALA A 79 -5.96 -1.41 9.89
N SER A 80 -5.87 -0.77 8.72
CA SER A 80 -5.34 -1.40 7.50
C SER A 80 -3.80 -1.39 7.41
N GLY A 81 -3.13 -0.69 8.33
CA GLY A 81 -1.68 -0.53 8.34
C GLY A 81 -1.16 0.49 7.32
N ALA A 82 -2.06 1.28 6.70
CA ALA A 82 -1.68 2.35 5.77
C ALA A 82 -1.16 3.59 6.51
N LEU A 83 -1.58 3.81 7.76
CA LEU A 83 -1.07 4.83 8.66
C LEU A 83 -0.56 4.18 9.95
N ALA A 84 0.42 4.82 10.59
CA ALA A 84 0.85 4.42 11.92
C ALA A 84 -0.31 4.56 12.92
N ALA A 85 -0.47 3.58 13.82
CA ALA A 85 -1.40 3.68 14.93
C ALA A 85 -1.01 4.88 15.82
N SER A 86 -1.99 5.70 16.21
CA SER A 86 -1.78 6.76 17.19
C SER A 86 -1.42 6.13 18.54
N SER A 87 -0.30 6.59 19.11
CA SER A 87 0.15 6.20 20.45
C SER A 87 -0.75 6.77 21.54
#